data_AF-V5I9W4-F1
#
_entry.id   AF-V5I9W4-F1
#
_cell.length_a   1.000
_cell.length_b   1.000
_cell.length_c   1.000
_cell.angle_alpha   90.00
_cell.angle_beta   90.00
_cell.angle_gamma   90.00
#
_symmetry.space_group_name_H-M   'P 1'
#
loop_
_entity.id
_entity.type
_entity.pdbx_description
1 polymer ?
#
loop_
_entity_poly.entity_id
_entity_poly.type
_entity_poly.pdbx_seq_one_letter_code
_entity_poly.pdbx_strand_id
1 'polypeptide(L)'
;AVYEAENIFQLAKQNHEKGFITQKKEERPTETSEVFYSNQEFHPMLFQQHSSMPHKEFDSFNEAVDEFFSSFESQKLELKAVQQEREAMKKLENVRKDHDQRLEALEKTQNIDKQKAELITRNQELVDRAILAIQTILANQVSWEDINDMVKDAAAKGDPVAKHIKQLKLEINHITLYLTDPYAEPLDSDESNDENDDQLPAMVVDVDLALSAFANARKYYDLKRSAAKKQQKTIESQTKALKSAERKTKQTLKEVQTITNINKARKTYWFEKFFWFISS
;
A
#
# COMPACT_ATOMS: atom_id res chain seq x y z
N ALA A 1 -6.20 38.10 -54.10
CA ALA A 1 -6.01 38.89 -52.86
C ALA A 1 -7.30 39.55 -52.38
N VAL A 2 -7.67 40.77 -52.80
CA VAL A 2 -8.86 41.47 -52.26
C VAL A 2 -10.18 40.75 -52.58
N TYR A 3 -10.32 40.22 -53.80
CA TYR A 3 -11.52 39.49 -54.23
C TYR A 3 -11.67 38.11 -53.53
N GLU A 4 -10.55 37.46 -53.22
CA GLU A 4 -10.55 36.22 -52.43
C GLU A 4 -10.89 36.51 -50.97
N ALA A 5 -10.37 37.60 -50.40
CA ALA A 5 -10.72 38.03 -49.04
C ALA A 5 -12.22 38.37 -48.94
N GLU A 6 -12.79 39.05 -49.94
CA GLU A 6 -14.22 39.35 -50.01
C GLU A 6 -15.07 38.07 -50.12
N ASN A 7 -14.66 37.11 -50.96
CA ASN A 7 -15.35 35.81 -51.05
C ASN A 7 -15.29 35.01 -49.76
N ILE A 8 -14.14 34.98 -49.08
CA ILE A 8 -13.99 34.32 -47.77
C ILE A 8 -14.90 35.00 -46.74
N PHE A 9 -14.96 36.33 -46.74
CA PHE A 9 -15.84 37.10 -45.85
C PHE A 9 -17.33 36.84 -46.11
N GLN A 10 -17.75 36.79 -47.39
CA GLN A 10 -19.14 36.48 -47.76
C GLN A 10 -19.52 35.03 -47.42
N LEU A 11 -18.61 34.07 -47.60
CA LEU A 11 -18.80 32.67 -47.20
C LEU A 11 -18.91 32.52 -45.68
N ALA A 12 -18.04 33.20 -44.92
CA ALA A 12 -18.10 33.22 -43.45
C ALA A 12 -19.38 33.90 -42.92
N LYS A 13 -19.96 34.82 -43.69
CA LYS A 13 -21.24 35.47 -43.36
C LYS A 13 -22.46 34.57 -43.61
N GLN A 14 -22.34 33.61 -44.52
CA GLN A 14 -23.42 32.68 -44.90
C GLN A 14 -23.36 31.34 -44.15
N ASN A 15 -22.15 30.88 -43.82
CA ASN A 15 -21.96 29.63 -43.08
C ASN A 15 -21.84 29.91 -41.59
N HIS A 16 -22.76 29.35 -40.79
CA HIS A 16 -22.55 29.28 -39.35
C HIS A 16 -21.42 28.27 -39.10
N GLU A 17 -20.32 28.75 -38.50
CA GLU A 17 -19.26 27.86 -38.05
C GLU A 17 -19.79 26.96 -36.94
N LYS A 18 -19.63 25.65 -37.10
CA LYS A 18 -20.04 24.66 -36.11
C LYS A 18 -19.32 24.88 -34.78
N GLY A 19 -19.93 24.44 -33.70
CA GLY A 19 -19.31 24.45 -32.38
C GLY A 19 -18.92 23.05 -31.93
N PHE A 20 -17.79 22.91 -31.26
CA PHE A 20 -17.37 21.64 -30.67
C PHE A 20 -17.02 21.85 -29.20
N ILE A 21 -17.51 20.98 -28.32
CA ILE A 21 -17.08 20.90 -26.92
C ILE A 21 -16.34 19.58 -26.74
N THR A 22 -15.08 19.65 -26.30
CA THR A 22 -14.30 18.47 -25.91
C THR A 22 -14.71 18.01 -24.52
N GLN A 23 -14.85 16.71 -24.33
CA GLN A 23 -15.34 16.11 -23.10
C GLN A 23 -14.37 15.07 -22.56
N LYS A 24 -14.29 14.98 -21.25
CA LYS A 24 -13.53 13.93 -20.55
C LYS A 24 -14.49 13.02 -19.81
N LYS A 25 -14.34 11.72 -20.05
CA LYS A 25 -15.06 10.65 -19.34
C LYS A 25 -14.57 10.61 -17.89
N GLU A 26 -15.48 10.76 -16.94
CA GLU A 26 -15.23 10.63 -15.50
C GLU A 26 -16.11 9.52 -14.92
N GLU A 27 -15.52 8.70 -14.06
CA GLU A 27 -16.19 7.55 -13.43
C GLU A 27 -16.40 7.81 -11.95
N ARG A 28 -17.63 7.59 -11.47
CA ARG A 28 -17.96 7.65 -10.06
C ARG A 28 -17.46 6.38 -9.34
N PRO A 29 -16.86 6.50 -8.15
CA PRO A 29 -16.33 5.36 -7.39
C PRO A 29 -17.41 4.54 -6.67
N THR A 30 -18.66 4.61 -7.12
CA THR A 30 -19.82 3.92 -6.54
C THR A 30 -20.02 2.56 -7.21
N GLU A 31 -20.74 1.63 -6.56
CA GLU A 31 -20.98 0.26 -7.06
C GLU A 31 -21.56 0.20 -8.48
N THR A 32 -22.30 1.23 -8.92
CA THR A 32 -22.91 1.32 -10.26
C THR A 32 -21.97 1.88 -11.33
N SER A 33 -20.75 2.32 -10.99
CA SER A 33 -19.76 2.91 -11.92
C SER A 33 -20.39 3.87 -12.93
N GLU A 34 -21.24 4.78 -12.44
CA GLU A 34 -21.89 5.76 -13.30
C GLU A 34 -20.84 6.64 -13.98
N VAL A 35 -20.90 6.66 -15.31
CA VAL A 35 -20.05 7.47 -16.16
C VAL A 35 -20.73 8.80 -16.42
N PHE A 36 -20.01 9.90 -16.25
CA PHE A 36 -20.43 11.21 -16.71
C PHE A 36 -19.33 11.88 -17.52
N TYR A 37 -19.70 12.87 -18.33
CA TYR A 37 -18.78 13.61 -19.18
C TYR A 37 -18.61 15.03 -18.62
N SER A 38 -17.36 15.43 -18.40
CA SER A 38 -17.00 16.80 -18.02
C SER A 38 -16.51 17.56 -19.26
N ASN A 39 -17.09 18.73 -19.52
CA ASN A 39 -16.64 19.60 -20.59
C ASN A 39 -15.28 20.20 -20.21
N GLN A 40 -14.33 20.17 -21.14
CA GLN A 40 -12.97 20.67 -20.92
C GLN A 40 -12.78 22.00 -21.65
N GLU A 41 -12.97 21.99 -22.97
CA GLU A 41 -12.73 23.13 -23.85
C GLU A 41 -13.83 23.22 -24.92
N PHE A 42 -13.99 24.40 -25.49
CA PHE A 42 -14.88 24.63 -26.63
C PHE A 42 -14.10 25.30 -27.77
N HIS A 43 -14.35 24.88 -29.01
CA HIS A 43 -13.62 25.31 -30.20
C HIS A 43 -14.58 25.46 -31.39
N PRO A 44 -14.33 26.40 -32.32
CA PRO A 44 -15.11 26.56 -33.56
C PRO A 44 -14.86 25.45 -34.59
N MET A 45 -13.88 24.57 -34.33
CA MET A 45 -13.61 23.39 -35.14
C MET A 45 -13.03 22.26 -34.28
N LEU A 46 -13.26 21.02 -34.69
CA LEU A 46 -12.64 19.86 -34.03
C LEU A 46 -11.16 19.78 -34.38
N PHE A 47 -10.27 20.01 -33.41
CA PHE A 47 -8.85 19.84 -33.62
C PHE A 47 -8.47 18.35 -33.71
N GLN A 48 -7.57 18.02 -34.64
CA GLN A 48 -7.12 16.65 -34.88
C GLN A 48 -6.57 15.96 -33.62
N GLN A 49 -5.92 16.71 -32.72
CA GLN A 49 -5.41 16.19 -31.44
C GLN A 49 -6.51 15.72 -30.47
N HIS A 50 -7.75 16.19 -30.65
CA HIS A 50 -8.91 15.83 -29.83
C HIS A 50 -9.87 14.88 -30.56
N SER A 51 -9.54 14.41 -31.77
CA SER A 51 -10.44 13.57 -32.56
C SER A 51 -10.73 12.22 -31.89
N SER A 52 -9.82 11.72 -31.06
CA SER A 52 -9.97 10.48 -30.29
C SER A 52 -10.67 10.68 -28.94
N MET A 53 -10.97 11.92 -28.55
CA MET A 53 -11.65 12.25 -27.30
C MET A 53 -13.17 12.33 -27.52
N PRO A 54 -13.99 12.03 -26.49
CA PRO A 54 -15.42 12.30 -26.56
C PRO A 54 -15.65 13.79 -26.80
N HIS A 55 -16.56 14.13 -27.72
CA HIS A 55 -16.89 15.51 -28.04
C HIS A 55 -18.37 15.65 -28.37
N LYS A 56 -18.91 16.85 -28.20
CA LYS A 56 -20.27 17.22 -28.55
C LYS A 56 -20.23 18.29 -29.64
N GLU A 57 -20.90 18.03 -30.75
CA GLU A 57 -21.01 18.92 -31.91
C GLU A 57 -22.30 19.76 -31.83
N PHE A 58 -22.22 21.01 -32.25
CA PHE A 58 -23.30 22.00 -32.27
C PHE A 58 -23.35 22.70 -33.62
N ASP A 59 -24.53 23.21 -33.97
CA ASP A 59 -24.77 23.85 -35.27
C ASP A 59 -24.08 25.22 -35.36
N SER A 60 -23.82 25.86 -34.22
CA SER A 60 -23.10 27.14 -34.13
C SER A 60 -22.09 27.16 -32.99
N PHE A 61 -20.97 27.86 -33.18
CA PHE A 61 -20.00 28.11 -32.10
C PHE A 61 -20.64 28.81 -30.89
N ASN A 62 -21.57 29.73 -31.11
CA ASN A 62 -22.27 30.43 -30.02
C ASN A 62 -23.07 29.45 -29.15
N GLU A 63 -23.71 28.43 -29.76
CA GLU A 63 -24.46 27.41 -29.02
C GLU A 63 -23.52 26.54 -28.17
N ALA A 64 -22.34 26.22 -28.67
CA ALA A 64 -21.32 25.51 -27.90
C ALA A 64 -20.82 26.33 -26.70
N VAL A 65 -20.62 27.64 -26.88
CA VAL A 65 -20.24 28.56 -25.79
C VAL A 65 -21.35 28.65 -24.74
N ASP A 66 -22.59 28.83 -25.17
CA ASP A 66 -23.76 28.95 -24.28
C ASP A 66 -23.96 27.66 -23.48
N GLU A 67 -23.91 26.49 -24.11
CA GLU A 67 -23.98 25.20 -23.41
C GLU A 67 -22.82 25.02 -22.42
N PHE A 68 -21.59 25.37 -22.83
CA PHE A 68 -20.40 25.22 -22.01
C PHE A 68 -20.55 26.01 -20.70
N PHE A 69 -20.87 27.31 -20.78
CA PHE A 69 -21.00 28.14 -19.59
C PHE A 69 -22.30 27.89 -18.81
N SER A 70 -23.37 27.44 -19.47
CA SER A 70 -24.61 27.03 -18.79
C SER A 70 -24.42 25.79 -17.92
N SER A 71 -23.57 24.85 -18.35
CA SER A 71 -23.28 23.60 -17.63
C SER A 71 -22.03 23.65 -16.74
N PHE A 72 -21.22 24.72 -16.82
CA PHE A 72 -19.93 24.81 -16.12
C PHE A 72 -20.05 24.66 -14.59
N GLU A 73 -21.01 25.36 -13.96
CA GLU A 73 -21.18 25.30 -12.50
C GLU A 73 -21.69 23.94 -12.03
N SER A 74 -22.65 23.35 -12.75
CA SER A 74 -23.20 22.04 -12.39
C SER A 74 -22.14 20.96 -12.50
N GLN A 75 -21.31 20.99 -13.55
CA GLN A 75 -20.17 20.09 -13.72
C GLN A 75 -19.12 20.29 -12.63
N LYS A 76 -18.80 21.53 -12.26
CA LYS A 76 -17.86 21.82 -11.17
C LYS A 76 -18.33 21.24 -9.84
N LEU A 77 -19.63 21.35 -9.53
CA LEU A 77 -20.22 20.75 -8.33
C LEU A 77 -20.19 19.22 -8.40
N GLU A 78 -20.48 18.63 -9.56
CA GLU A 78 -20.45 17.18 -9.77
C GLU A 78 -19.03 16.61 -9.63
N LEU A 79 -18.02 17.26 -10.21
CA LEU A 79 -16.61 16.91 -10.05
C LEU A 79 -16.16 16.98 -8.58
N LYS A 80 -16.59 18.03 -7.85
CA LYS A 80 -16.30 18.15 -6.42
C LYS A 80 -16.94 17.03 -5.61
N ALA A 81 -18.16 16.65 -5.94
CA ALA A 81 -18.85 15.53 -5.30
C ALA A 81 -18.13 14.20 -5.57
N VAL A 82 -17.76 13.92 -6.82
CA VAL A 82 -17.00 12.71 -7.19
C VAL A 82 -15.66 12.66 -6.46
N GLN A 83 -14.97 13.79 -6.33
CA GLN A 83 -13.73 13.87 -5.57
C GLN A 83 -13.94 13.53 -4.08
N GLN A 84 -15.02 14.05 -3.46
CA GLN A 84 -15.36 13.72 -2.08
C GLN A 84 -15.73 12.25 -1.90
N GLU A 85 -16.45 11.65 -2.85
CA GLU A 85 -16.75 10.21 -2.86
C GLU A 85 -15.47 9.38 -2.97
N ARG A 86 -14.56 9.75 -3.88
CA ARG A 86 -13.26 9.07 -4.08
C ARG A 86 -12.42 9.13 -2.80
N GLU A 87 -12.37 10.28 -2.15
CA GLU A 87 -11.64 10.44 -0.89
C GLU A 87 -12.23 9.62 0.25
N ALA A 88 -13.56 9.54 0.35
CA ALA A 88 -14.24 8.73 1.35
C ALA A 88 -13.96 7.22 1.16
N MET A 89 -13.97 6.75 -0.10
CA MET A 89 -13.64 5.36 -0.44
C MET A 89 -12.16 5.06 -0.22
N LYS A 90 -11.25 5.96 -0.61
CA LYS A 90 -9.80 5.82 -0.39
C LYS A 90 -9.46 5.72 1.09
N LYS A 91 -10.14 6.47 1.95
CA LYS A 91 -9.97 6.38 3.42
C LYS A 91 -10.34 4.99 3.94
N LEU A 92 -11.45 4.41 3.47
CA LEU A 92 -11.87 3.07 3.84
C LEU A 92 -10.85 2.01 3.40
N GLU A 93 -10.39 2.10 2.16
CA GLU A 93 -9.38 1.18 1.60
C GLU A 93 -8.05 1.26 2.35
N ASN A 94 -7.60 2.47 2.70
CA ASN A 94 -6.38 2.66 3.48
C ASN A 94 -6.47 2.00 4.87
N VAL A 95 -7.61 2.11 5.55
CA VAL A 95 -7.83 1.44 6.84
C VAL A 95 -7.76 -0.08 6.69
N ARG A 96 -8.36 -0.62 5.62
CA ARG A 96 -8.27 -2.06 5.33
C ARG A 96 -6.83 -2.51 5.09
N LYS A 97 -6.10 -1.80 4.21
CA LYS A 97 -4.69 -2.09 3.90
C LYS A 97 -3.78 -2.01 5.12
N ASP A 98 -3.93 -1.01 5.99
CA ASP A 98 -3.13 -0.90 7.23
C ASP A 98 -3.34 -2.12 8.14
N HIS A 99 -4.58 -2.56 8.30
CA HIS A 99 -4.89 -3.75 9.10
C HIS A 99 -4.33 -5.03 8.48
N ASP A 100 -4.49 -5.22 7.18
CA ASP A 100 -4.01 -6.41 6.48
C ASP A 100 -2.47 -6.49 6.54
N GLN A 101 -1.77 -5.37 6.31
CA GLN A 101 -0.31 -5.29 6.46
C GLN A 101 0.16 -5.59 7.89
N ARG A 102 -0.58 -5.11 8.90
CA ARG A 102 -0.25 -5.39 10.31
C ARG A 102 -0.42 -6.88 10.65
N LEU A 103 -1.45 -7.52 10.13
CA LEU A 103 -1.66 -8.96 10.32
C LEU A 103 -0.58 -9.78 9.63
N GLU A 104 -0.25 -9.46 8.38
CA GLU A 104 0.82 -10.12 7.63
C GLU A 104 2.18 -9.99 8.33
N ALA A 105 2.50 -8.80 8.87
CA ALA A 105 3.72 -8.59 9.63
C ALA A 105 3.78 -9.44 10.91
N LEU A 106 2.65 -9.56 11.64
CA LEU A 106 2.56 -10.40 12.85
C LEU A 106 2.69 -11.90 12.52
N GLU A 107 2.10 -12.33 11.41
CA GLU A 107 2.21 -13.71 10.92
C GLU A 107 3.64 -14.05 10.49
N LYS A 108 4.29 -13.18 9.71
CA LYS A 108 5.71 -13.31 9.35
C LYS A 108 6.60 -13.40 10.59
N THR A 109 6.37 -12.54 11.58
CA THR A 109 7.11 -12.57 12.85
C THR A 109 6.91 -13.90 13.58
N GLN A 110 5.67 -14.39 13.62
CA GLN A 110 5.34 -15.68 14.25
C GLN A 110 6.05 -16.86 13.57
N ASN A 111 6.08 -16.87 12.24
CA ASN A 111 6.76 -17.91 11.46
C ASN A 111 8.28 -17.85 11.65
N ILE A 112 8.87 -16.67 11.60
CA ILE A 112 10.31 -16.49 11.86
C ILE A 112 10.68 -16.97 13.27
N ASP A 113 9.91 -16.59 14.30
CA ASP A 113 10.19 -17.01 15.67
C ASP A 113 10.00 -18.52 15.86
N LYS A 114 9.00 -19.12 15.20
CA LYS A 114 8.81 -20.59 15.17
C LYS A 114 10.05 -21.27 14.58
N GLN A 115 10.47 -20.86 13.38
CA GLN A 115 11.60 -21.47 12.69
C GLN A 115 12.92 -21.30 13.47
N LYS A 116 13.15 -20.13 14.09
CA LYS A 116 14.30 -19.91 14.98
C LYS A 116 14.30 -20.87 16.15
N ALA A 117 13.16 -21.04 16.81
CA ALA A 117 13.02 -21.94 17.95
C ALA A 117 13.27 -23.40 17.55
N GLU A 118 12.73 -23.82 16.41
CA GLU A 118 12.90 -25.17 15.88
C GLU A 118 14.35 -25.44 15.48
N LEU A 119 15.02 -24.49 14.83
CA LEU A 119 16.45 -24.64 14.48
C LEU A 119 17.36 -24.69 15.69
N ILE A 120 17.11 -23.89 16.73
CA ILE A 120 17.86 -24.00 17.99
C ILE A 120 17.64 -25.39 18.62
N THR A 121 16.40 -25.89 18.56
CA THR A 121 16.05 -27.21 19.12
C THR A 121 16.73 -28.34 18.35
N ARG A 122 16.73 -28.30 17.01
CA ARG A 122 17.40 -29.29 16.15
C ARG A 122 18.93 -29.25 16.31
N ASN A 123 19.51 -28.07 16.52
CA ASN A 123 20.95 -27.87 16.68
C ASN A 123 21.41 -27.74 18.14
N GLN A 124 20.67 -28.34 19.09
CA GLN A 124 20.86 -28.09 20.52
C GLN A 124 22.32 -28.28 20.98
N GLU A 125 22.95 -29.42 20.63
CA GLU A 125 24.32 -29.73 21.04
C GLU A 125 25.36 -28.75 20.49
N LEU A 126 25.12 -28.21 19.29
CA LEU A 126 26.00 -27.22 18.68
C LEU A 126 25.87 -25.88 19.42
N VAL A 127 24.64 -25.47 19.69
CA VAL A 127 24.33 -24.21 20.37
C VAL A 127 24.88 -24.22 21.81
N ASP A 128 24.66 -25.28 22.57
CA ASP A 128 25.18 -25.42 23.94
C ASP A 128 26.72 -25.41 23.95
N ARG A 129 27.38 -26.07 22.99
CA ARG A 129 28.84 -26.02 22.84
C ARG A 129 29.35 -24.62 22.50
N ALA A 130 28.67 -23.90 21.61
CA ALA A 130 29.03 -22.53 21.27
C ALA A 130 28.92 -21.59 22.47
N ILE A 131 27.84 -21.70 23.24
CA ILE A 131 27.62 -20.92 24.47
C ILE A 131 28.75 -21.20 25.46
N LEU A 132 29.03 -22.48 25.75
CA LEU A 132 30.05 -22.87 26.72
C LEU A 132 31.46 -22.42 26.31
N ALA A 133 31.80 -22.52 25.03
CA ALA A 133 33.09 -22.07 24.51
C ALA A 133 33.31 -20.57 24.74
N ILE A 134 32.32 -19.75 24.38
CA ILE A 134 32.39 -18.29 24.57
C ILE A 134 32.37 -17.92 26.06
N GLN A 135 31.52 -18.57 26.87
CA GLN A 135 31.51 -18.35 28.32
C GLN A 135 32.86 -18.66 28.97
N THR A 136 33.54 -19.73 28.54
CA THR A 136 34.86 -20.11 29.07
C THR A 136 35.90 -19.04 28.75
N ILE A 137 35.87 -18.50 27.53
CA ILE A 137 36.79 -17.42 27.12
C ILE A 137 36.51 -16.13 27.90
N LEU A 138 35.23 -15.79 28.10
CA LEU A 138 34.82 -14.65 28.93
C LEU A 138 35.26 -14.82 30.40
N ALA A 139 35.15 -16.03 30.95
CA ALA A 139 35.61 -16.32 32.31
C ALA A 139 37.12 -16.12 32.49
N ASN A 140 37.89 -16.30 31.42
CA ASN A 140 39.33 -16.03 31.37
C ASN A 140 39.69 -14.54 31.19
N GLN A 141 38.70 -13.63 31.23
CA GLN A 141 38.89 -12.18 31.15
C GLN A 141 39.56 -11.70 29.85
N VAL A 142 39.35 -12.42 28.74
CA VAL A 142 39.85 -12.04 27.42
C VAL A 142 39.04 -10.85 26.88
N SER A 143 39.72 -9.91 26.21
CA SER A 143 39.07 -8.73 25.64
C SER A 143 38.15 -9.09 24.48
N TRP A 144 37.05 -8.34 24.27
CA TRP A 144 36.07 -8.66 23.23
C TRP A 144 36.64 -8.67 21.81
N GLU A 145 37.63 -7.82 21.54
CA GLU A 145 38.34 -7.77 20.26
C GLU A 145 39.11 -9.07 20.04
N ASP A 146 39.86 -9.51 21.04
CA ASP A 146 40.62 -10.76 20.99
C ASP A 146 39.69 -11.99 20.84
N ILE A 147 38.53 -12.01 21.51
CA ILE A 147 37.56 -13.12 21.36
C ILE A 147 37.09 -13.21 19.90
N ASN A 148 36.82 -12.07 19.26
CA ASN A 148 36.38 -12.05 17.88
C ASN A 148 37.45 -12.61 16.93
N ASP A 149 38.71 -12.26 17.15
CA ASP A 149 39.81 -12.75 16.33
C ASP A 149 40.12 -14.23 16.61
N MET A 150 40.04 -14.67 17.86
CA MET A 150 40.13 -16.10 18.21
C MET A 150 39.05 -16.94 17.54
N VAL A 151 37.80 -16.46 17.49
CA VAL A 151 36.70 -17.16 16.82
C VAL A 151 36.94 -17.24 15.32
N LYS A 152 37.40 -16.16 14.67
CA LYS A 152 37.75 -16.18 13.25
C LYS A 152 38.89 -17.15 12.94
N ASP A 153 39.93 -17.15 13.77
CA ASP A 153 41.06 -18.06 13.63
C ASP A 153 40.66 -19.52 13.81
N ALA A 154 39.79 -19.82 14.79
CA ALA A 154 39.25 -21.15 15.01
C ALA A 154 38.36 -21.60 13.82
N ALA A 155 37.53 -20.70 13.29
CA ALA A 155 36.72 -20.98 12.11
C ALA A 155 37.58 -21.26 10.88
N ALA A 156 38.66 -20.49 10.67
CA ALA A 156 39.63 -20.70 9.59
C ALA A 156 40.38 -22.03 9.73
N LYS A 157 40.69 -22.46 10.96
CA LYS A 157 41.30 -23.76 11.27
C LYS A 157 40.33 -24.94 11.12
N GLY A 158 39.06 -24.68 10.85
CA GLY A 158 38.09 -25.72 10.51
C GLY A 158 37.16 -26.13 11.64
N ASP A 159 37.19 -25.46 12.80
CA ASP A 159 36.39 -25.83 13.98
C ASP A 159 34.88 -25.86 13.63
N PRO A 160 34.18 -26.99 13.87
CA PRO A 160 32.77 -27.13 13.55
C PRO A 160 31.88 -26.13 14.29
N VAL A 161 32.22 -25.71 15.52
CA VAL A 161 31.40 -24.77 16.29
C VAL A 161 31.68 -23.34 15.85
N ALA A 162 32.95 -22.96 15.74
CA ALA A 162 33.34 -21.59 15.37
C ALA A 162 32.84 -21.17 13.99
N LYS A 163 32.76 -22.10 13.03
CA LYS A 163 32.19 -21.86 11.69
C LYS A 163 30.74 -21.37 11.70
N HIS A 164 29.96 -21.77 12.72
CA HIS A 164 28.57 -21.38 12.84
C HIS A 164 28.41 -20.03 13.56
N ILE A 165 29.47 -19.51 14.21
CA ILE A 165 29.44 -18.21 14.88
C ILE A 165 29.67 -17.12 13.82
N LYS A 166 28.63 -16.34 13.51
CA LYS A 166 28.68 -15.27 12.52
C LYS A 166 29.09 -13.93 13.12
N GLN A 167 28.58 -13.62 14.30
CA GLN A 167 28.82 -12.35 14.98
C GLN A 167 28.73 -12.52 16.50
N LEU A 168 29.59 -11.81 17.23
CA LEU A 168 29.53 -11.69 18.68
C LEU A 168 28.86 -10.35 19.04
N LYS A 169 27.83 -10.39 19.89
CA LYS A 169 27.11 -9.21 20.40
C LYS A 169 27.22 -9.19 21.93
N LEU A 170 28.45 -9.13 22.41
CA LEU A 170 28.79 -9.31 23.83
C LEU A 170 28.25 -8.17 24.69
N GLU A 171 28.01 -7.00 24.12
CA GLU A 171 27.39 -5.84 24.77
C GLU A 171 25.99 -6.12 25.31
N ILE A 172 25.25 -7.02 24.67
CA ILE A 172 23.94 -7.50 25.13
C ILE A 172 24.00 -8.95 25.63
N ASN A 173 25.20 -9.52 25.80
CA ASN A 173 25.41 -10.93 26.18
C ASN A 173 24.80 -11.95 25.19
N HIS A 174 24.82 -11.65 23.89
CA HIS A 174 24.32 -12.55 22.84
C HIS A 174 25.42 -12.95 21.86
N ILE A 175 25.24 -14.12 21.23
CA ILE A 175 25.99 -14.55 20.06
C ILE A 175 25.03 -14.83 18.91
N THR A 176 25.47 -14.52 17.70
CA THR A 176 24.69 -14.72 16.48
C THR A 176 25.22 -15.95 15.75
N LEU A 177 24.40 -16.99 15.70
CA LEU A 177 24.72 -18.28 15.07
C LEU A 177 24.04 -18.39 13.70
N TYR A 178 24.75 -18.92 12.71
CA TYR A 178 24.16 -19.40 11.47
C TYR A 178 23.80 -20.88 11.67
N LEU A 179 22.50 -21.20 11.68
CA LEU A 179 22.01 -22.55 11.93
C LEU A 179 21.37 -23.11 10.66
N THR A 180 21.77 -24.32 10.30
CA THR A 180 21.17 -25.12 9.22
C THR A 180 20.39 -26.28 9.83
N ASP A 181 19.45 -26.85 9.08
CA ASP A 181 18.76 -28.05 9.54
C ASP A 181 19.67 -29.28 9.41
N PRO A 182 20.06 -29.94 10.53
CA PRO A 182 20.93 -31.12 10.47
C PRO A 182 20.22 -32.36 9.92
N TYR A 183 18.89 -32.33 9.78
CA TYR A 183 18.08 -33.43 9.25
C TYR A 183 17.58 -33.16 7.82
N ALA A 184 18.05 -32.07 7.17
CA ALA A 184 17.71 -31.82 5.78
C ALA A 184 18.41 -32.84 4.88
N GLU A 185 17.62 -33.70 4.22
CA GLU A 185 18.08 -34.59 3.17
C GLU A 185 18.70 -33.78 2.01
N PRO A 186 19.88 -34.17 1.46
CA PRO A 186 20.45 -33.53 0.28
C PRO A 186 19.51 -33.64 -0.92
N LEU A 187 19.28 -32.52 -1.60
CA LEU A 187 18.40 -32.34 -2.77
C LEU A 187 18.85 -33.08 -4.06
N ASP A 188 19.46 -34.26 -3.95
CA ASP A 188 20.00 -35.01 -5.10
C ASP A 188 19.10 -36.18 -5.58
N SER A 189 17.85 -36.26 -5.12
CA SER A 189 16.86 -37.19 -5.67
C SER A 189 15.77 -36.42 -6.43
N ASP A 190 15.88 -36.45 -7.77
CA ASP A 190 15.04 -35.81 -8.79
C ASP A 190 13.60 -36.37 -8.89
N GLU A 191 13.03 -36.87 -7.79
CA GLU A 191 11.66 -37.39 -7.75
C GLU A 191 11.00 -37.14 -6.40
N SER A 192 10.41 -35.96 -6.21
CA SER A 192 9.13 -35.77 -5.51
C SER A 192 8.76 -34.29 -5.43
N ASN A 193 7.74 -33.90 -6.20
CA ASN A 193 6.90 -32.71 -5.94
C ASN A 193 6.02 -32.97 -4.70
N ASP A 194 6.63 -33.30 -3.55
CA ASP A 194 5.95 -33.24 -2.27
C ASP A 194 6.49 -32.03 -1.52
N GLU A 195 5.57 -31.08 -1.27
CA GLU A 195 5.75 -29.92 -0.41
C GLU A 195 6.08 -30.40 1.01
N ASN A 196 7.31 -30.84 1.25
CA ASN A 196 7.77 -31.23 2.57
C ASN A 196 7.92 -29.95 3.41
N ASP A 197 6.84 -29.57 4.09
CA ASP A 197 6.70 -28.46 5.05
C ASP A 197 7.63 -28.58 6.28
N ASP A 198 8.48 -29.62 6.31
CA ASP A 198 9.37 -29.96 7.42
C ASP A 198 10.82 -29.49 7.24
N GLN A 199 11.24 -29.09 6.03
CA GLN A 199 12.59 -28.55 5.79
C GLN A 199 12.69 -27.08 6.24
N LEU A 200 13.53 -26.84 7.23
CA LEU A 200 13.74 -25.49 7.75
C LEU A 200 14.83 -24.74 6.96
N PRO A 201 14.55 -23.53 6.47
CA PRO A 201 15.55 -22.73 5.79
C PRO A 201 16.66 -22.33 6.76
N ALA A 202 17.91 -22.40 6.29
CA ALA A 202 19.05 -21.95 7.07
C ALA A 202 18.90 -20.45 7.42
N MET A 203 19.17 -20.10 8.68
CA MET A 203 19.01 -18.72 9.13
C MET A 203 19.99 -18.33 10.21
N VAL A 204 20.09 -17.01 10.39
CA VAL A 204 20.89 -16.38 11.42
C VAL A 204 20.02 -16.16 12.65
N VAL A 205 20.43 -16.72 13.78
CA VAL A 205 19.68 -16.72 15.04
C VAL A 205 20.54 -16.15 16.16
N ASP A 206 19.98 -15.21 16.92
CA ASP A 206 20.62 -14.67 18.11
C ASP A 206 20.33 -15.59 19.31
N VAL A 207 21.36 -15.91 20.08
CA VAL A 207 21.33 -16.80 21.24
C VAL A 207 21.91 -16.07 22.44
N ASP A 208 21.17 -16.05 23.54
CA ASP A 208 21.59 -15.46 24.81
C ASP A 208 22.57 -16.40 25.51
N LEU A 209 23.75 -15.87 25.84
CA LEU A 209 24.80 -16.65 26.51
C LEU A 209 24.42 -16.99 27.95
N ALA A 210 23.50 -16.28 28.60
CA ALA A 210 23.09 -16.60 29.97
C ALA A 210 22.15 -17.80 30.07
N LEU A 211 21.62 -18.27 28.93
CA LEU A 211 20.59 -19.29 28.85
C LEU A 211 21.12 -20.53 28.12
N SER A 212 20.56 -21.70 28.42
CA SER A 212 20.83 -22.91 27.62
C SER A 212 20.17 -22.83 26.23
N ALA A 213 20.55 -23.72 25.32
CA ALA A 213 19.90 -23.85 24.01
C ALA A 213 18.37 -24.01 24.13
N PHE A 214 17.89 -24.88 25.03
CA PHE A 214 16.46 -25.07 25.26
C PHE A 214 15.76 -23.81 25.81
N ALA A 215 16.40 -23.10 26.74
CA ALA A 215 15.83 -21.87 27.29
C ALA A 215 15.76 -20.76 26.22
N ASN A 216 16.76 -20.67 25.34
CA ASN A 216 16.74 -19.79 24.17
C ASN A 216 15.61 -20.17 23.20
N ALA A 217 15.47 -21.45 22.84
CA ALA A 217 14.36 -21.90 21.99
C ALA A 217 12.98 -21.58 22.61
N ARG A 218 12.83 -21.79 23.91
CA ARG A 218 11.60 -21.46 24.66
C ARG A 218 11.28 -19.97 24.59
N LYS A 219 12.27 -19.08 24.69
CA LYS A 219 12.11 -17.63 24.55
C LYS A 219 11.48 -17.29 23.20
N TYR A 220 11.96 -17.88 22.10
CA TYR A 220 11.36 -17.70 20.78
C TYR A 220 9.94 -18.29 20.67
N TYR A 221 9.66 -19.45 21.26
CA TYR A 221 8.29 -19.97 21.34
C TYR A 221 7.34 -19.07 22.16
N ASP A 222 7.83 -18.43 23.21
CA ASP A 222 7.06 -17.48 24.00
C ASP A 222 6.80 -16.19 23.19
N LEU A 223 7.79 -15.72 22.42
CA LEU A 223 7.62 -14.61 21.45
C LEU A 223 6.56 -14.95 20.41
N LYS A 224 6.61 -16.15 19.80
CA LYS A 224 5.58 -16.69 18.89
C LYS A 224 4.18 -16.62 19.52
N ARG A 225 4.01 -17.13 20.75
CA ARG A 225 2.72 -17.11 21.47
C ARG A 225 2.25 -15.68 21.74
N SER A 226 3.17 -14.77 22.07
CA SER A 226 2.85 -13.35 22.27
C SER A 226 2.39 -12.68 20.98
N ALA A 227 3.04 -12.98 19.85
CA ALA A 227 2.68 -12.49 18.52
C ALA A 227 1.32 -13.02 18.08
N ALA A 228 1.04 -14.32 18.30
CA ALA A 228 -0.27 -14.91 18.06
C ALA A 228 -1.38 -14.22 18.86
N LYS A 229 -1.13 -13.92 20.15
CA LYS A 229 -2.08 -13.17 20.98
C LYS A 229 -2.29 -11.74 20.47
N LYS A 230 -1.26 -11.08 19.95
CA LYS A 230 -1.37 -9.75 19.31
C LYS A 230 -2.18 -9.83 18.01
N GLN A 231 -1.97 -10.87 17.20
CA GLN A 231 -2.72 -11.11 15.97
C GLN A 231 -4.21 -11.29 16.26
N GLN A 232 -4.56 -12.15 17.22
CA GLN A 232 -5.96 -12.36 17.62
C GLN A 232 -6.65 -11.06 18.07
N LYS A 233 -5.99 -10.28 18.92
CA LYS A 233 -6.49 -8.95 19.34
C LYS A 233 -6.62 -7.98 18.17
N THR A 234 -5.70 -8.05 17.20
CA THR A 234 -5.73 -7.21 16.00
C THR A 234 -6.94 -7.56 15.14
N ILE A 235 -7.24 -8.84 14.92
CA ILE A 235 -8.44 -9.31 14.20
C ILE A 235 -9.72 -8.82 14.90
N GLU A 236 -9.82 -8.99 16.21
CA GLU A 236 -10.98 -8.54 16.99
C GLU A 236 -11.18 -7.03 16.90
N SER A 237 -10.10 -6.25 16.98
CA SER A 237 -10.16 -4.79 16.82
C SER A 237 -10.45 -4.35 15.38
N GLN A 238 -9.92 -5.06 14.37
CA GLN A 238 -10.12 -4.78 12.95
C GLN A 238 -11.59 -4.83 12.58
N THR A 239 -12.33 -5.86 13.04
CA THR A 239 -13.77 -5.97 12.73
C THR A 239 -14.57 -4.77 13.22
N LYS A 240 -14.24 -4.22 14.40
CA LYS A 240 -14.88 -3.03 14.97
C LYS A 240 -14.46 -1.76 14.22
N ALA A 241 -13.17 -1.63 13.92
CA ALA A 241 -12.62 -0.48 13.20
C ALA A 241 -13.19 -0.39 11.78
N LEU A 242 -13.20 -1.50 11.03
CA LEU A 242 -13.77 -1.56 9.67
C LEU A 242 -15.25 -1.22 9.66
N LYS A 243 -16.06 -1.81 10.54
CA LYS A 243 -17.50 -1.46 10.65
C LYS A 243 -17.70 0.03 10.93
N SER A 244 -16.87 0.63 11.78
CA SER A 244 -16.96 2.06 12.07
C SER A 244 -16.54 2.93 10.87
N ALA A 245 -15.51 2.52 10.13
CA ALA A 245 -15.03 3.21 8.93
C ALA A 245 -16.07 3.10 7.80
N GLU A 246 -16.60 1.90 7.56
CA GLU A 246 -17.70 1.65 6.61
C GLU A 246 -18.92 2.51 6.93
N ARG A 247 -19.31 2.63 8.20
CA ARG A 247 -20.45 3.47 8.59
C ARG A 247 -20.19 4.95 8.27
N LYS A 248 -18.99 5.46 8.56
CA LYS A 248 -18.60 6.84 8.22
C LYS A 248 -18.54 7.07 6.71
N THR A 249 -17.99 6.13 5.95
CA THR A 249 -17.96 6.19 4.48
C THR A 249 -19.38 6.16 3.91
N LYS A 250 -20.26 5.25 4.38
CA LYS A 250 -21.67 5.24 3.96
C LYS A 250 -22.41 6.53 4.30
N GLN A 251 -22.14 7.13 5.46
CA GLN A 251 -22.75 8.40 5.84
C GLN A 251 -22.27 9.54 4.94
N THR A 252 -20.97 9.67 4.72
CA THR A 252 -20.40 10.70 3.83
C THR A 252 -20.88 10.54 2.39
N LEU A 253 -20.95 9.31 1.86
CA LEU A 253 -21.53 9.06 0.53
C LEU A 253 -23.00 9.50 0.45
N LYS A 254 -23.82 9.20 1.47
CA LYS A 254 -25.20 9.65 1.53
C LYS A 254 -25.32 11.18 1.59
N GLU A 255 -24.49 11.84 2.38
CA GLU A 255 -24.46 13.31 2.48
C GLU A 255 -24.06 13.96 1.15
N VAL A 256 -23.07 13.41 0.45
CA VAL A 256 -22.70 13.88 -0.89
C VAL A 256 -23.84 13.67 -1.89
N GLN A 257 -24.48 12.50 -1.87
CA GLN A 257 -25.64 12.21 -2.72
C GLN A 257 -26.81 13.17 -2.46
N THR A 258 -27.16 13.46 -1.20
CA THR A 258 -28.24 14.40 -0.89
C THR A 258 -27.91 15.82 -1.35
N ILE A 259 -26.68 16.31 -1.11
CA ILE A 259 -26.23 17.64 -1.55
C ILE A 259 -26.28 17.74 -3.08
N THR A 260 -25.80 16.72 -3.80
CA THR A 260 -25.84 16.72 -5.27
C THR A 260 -27.28 16.71 -5.82
N ASN A 261 -28.18 15.92 -5.23
CA ASN A 261 -29.59 15.89 -5.64
C ASN A 261 -30.29 17.22 -5.40
N ILE A 262 -30.04 17.88 -4.25
CA ILE A 262 -30.58 19.22 -3.95
C ILE A 262 -30.09 20.23 -5.00
N ASN A 263 -28.79 20.21 -5.31
CA ASN A 263 -28.21 21.13 -6.31
C ASN A 263 -28.71 20.86 -7.73
N LYS A 264 -28.95 19.60 -8.11
CA LYS A 264 -29.55 19.24 -9.41
C LYS A 264 -31.01 19.71 -9.53
N ALA A 265 -31.78 19.65 -8.44
CA ALA A 265 -33.18 20.08 -8.42
C ALA A 265 -33.34 21.61 -8.37
N ARG A 266 -32.39 22.34 -7.76
CA ARG A 266 -32.47 23.79 -7.61
C ARG A 266 -32.03 24.52 -8.88
N LYS A 267 -32.90 25.36 -9.43
CA LYS A 267 -32.52 26.37 -10.42
C LYS A 267 -31.93 27.58 -9.69
N THR A 268 -30.65 27.84 -9.89
CA THR A 268 -29.98 29.05 -9.40
C THR A 268 -30.19 30.17 -10.40
N TYR A 269 -30.72 31.30 -9.95
CA TYR A 269 -30.85 32.47 -10.81
C TYR A 269 -29.51 33.18 -10.94
N TRP A 270 -29.27 33.80 -12.11
CA TRP A 270 -28.01 34.49 -12.41
C TRP A 270 -27.68 35.61 -11.39
N PHE A 271 -28.70 36.26 -10.84
CA PHE A 271 -28.54 37.35 -9.86
C PHE A 271 -28.09 36.87 -8.48
N GLU A 272 -28.34 35.60 -8.10
CA GLU A 272 -27.91 35.04 -6.80
C GLU A 272 -26.38 34.95 -6.66
N LYS A 273 -25.65 35.02 -7.78
CA LYS A 273 -24.18 35.02 -7.79
C LYS A 273 -23.56 36.37 -7.41
N PHE A 274 -24.35 37.45 -7.38
CA PHE A 274 -23.85 38.78 -7.09
C PHE A 274 -24.46 39.29 -5.77
N PHE A 275 -23.67 40.00 -4.98
CA PHE A 275 -24.18 40.64 -3.77
C PHE A 275 -25.01 41.87 -4.15
N TRP A 276 -26.32 41.66 -4.33
CA TRP A 276 -27.26 42.78 -4.47
C TRP A 276 -27.76 43.19 -3.08
N PHE A 277 -27.57 44.46 -2.74
CA PHE A 277 -28.31 45.11 -1.68
C PHE A 277 -29.48 45.87 -2.33
N ILE A 278 -30.67 45.73 -1.77
CA ILE A 278 -31.79 46.60 -2.11
C ILE A 278 -31.54 47.91 -1.36
N SER A 279 -31.04 48.93 -2.05
CA SER A 279 -31.07 50.29 -1.50
C SER A 279 -32.49 50.83 -1.58
N SER A 280 -32.95 51.43 -0.48
CA SER A 280 -34.19 52.20 -0.38
C SER A 280 -34.18 53.42 -1.29
#